data_AF-A0A3N7J027-F1
#
_entry.id   AF-A0A3N7J027-F1
#
_cell.length_a   1.000
_cell.length_b   1.000
_cell.length_c   1.000
_cell.angle_alpha   90.00
_cell.angle_beta   90.00
_cell.angle_gamma   90.00
#
_symmetry.space_group_name_H-M   'P 1'
#
loop_
_entity.id
_entity.type
_entity.pdbx_description
1 polymer ?
#
loop_
_entity_poly.entity_id
_entity_poly.type
_entity_poly.pdbx_seq_one_letter_code
_entity_poly.pdbx_strand_id
1 'polypeptide(L)' 'YRSAVEYVGDRHLVATGTSGVDYSSDGGMTWKTISGDGYHVVRRAKKGRWILLAGAGGRIATLYRN' A
#
# COMPACT_ATOMS: atom_id res chain seq x y z
N TYR A 1 -1.33 9.67 9.16
CA TYR A 1 -0.51 10.30 8.10
C TYR A 1 -0.13 9.24 7.07
N ARG A 2 -0.18 9.57 5.77
CA ARG A 2 0.24 8.69 4.66
C ARG A 2 1.29 9.43 3.84
N SER A 3 2.42 8.78 3.58
CA SER A 3 3.55 9.33 2.83
C SER A 3 3.57 8.89 1.37
N ALA A 4 2.91 7.78 1.03
CA ALA A 4 2.90 7.26 -0.34
C ALA A 4 1.55 6.59 -0.66
N VAL A 5 1.17 6.63 -1.94
CA VAL A 5 0.00 5.94 -2.49
C VAL A 5 0.33 5.38 -3.87
N GLU A 6 -0.23 4.22 -4.20
CA GLU A 6 -0.02 3.54 -5.48
C GLU A 6 -1.35 2.96 -5.98
N TYR A 7 -1.66 3.18 -7.26
CA TYR A 7 -2.69 2.42 -7.95
C TYR A 7 -2.20 0.99 -8.18
N VAL A 8 -2.87 0.04 -7.53
CA VAL A 8 -2.58 -1.40 -7.66
C VAL A 8 -3.55 -2.10 -8.61
N GLY A 9 -4.54 -1.38 -9.13
CA GLY A 9 -5.46 -1.74 -10.21
C GLY A 9 -6.32 -0.53 -10.58
N ASP A 10 -7.25 -0.66 -11.52
CA ASP A 10 -7.97 0.48 -12.10
C ASP A 10 -8.69 1.36 -11.07
N ARG A 11 -9.25 0.75 -10.02
CA ARG A 11 -9.92 1.43 -8.90
C ARG A 11 -9.35 1.07 -7.53
N HIS A 12 -8.25 0.32 -7.53
CA HIS A 12 -7.68 -0.24 -6.32
C HIS A 12 -6.41 0.51 -5.95
N LEU A 13 -6.35 1.05 -4.74
CA LEU A 13 -5.21 1.81 -4.26
C LEU A 13 -4.72 1.25 -2.93
N VAL A 14 -3.41 1.35 -2.72
CA VAL A 14 -2.79 1.13 -1.41
C VAL A 14 -2.08 2.41 -1.02
N ALA A 15 -2.38 2.92 0.17
CA ALA A 15 -1.69 4.06 0.78
C ALA A 15 -0.93 3.58 2.02
N THR A 16 0.24 4.14 2.26
CA THR A 16 1.04 3.82 3.45
C THR A 16 1.66 5.05 4.07
N GLY A 17 1.99 4.97 5.36
CA GLY A 17 2.74 5.98 6.09
C GLY A 17 3.20 5.44 7.44
N THR A 18 3.74 6.31 8.28
CA THR A 18 4.17 5.98 9.65
C THR A 18 3.07 5.35 10.50
N SER A 19 1.80 5.66 10.22
CA SER A 19 0.64 5.21 11.00
C SER A 19 -0.13 4.06 10.34
N GLY A 20 0.49 3.23 9.49
CA GLY A 20 -0.17 2.07 8.89
C GLY A 20 -0.32 2.06 7.36
N VAL A 21 -1.10 1.09 6.90
CA VAL A 21 -1.43 0.82 5.49
C VAL A 21 -2.94 0.78 5.32
N ASP A 22 -3.43 1.55 4.35
CA ASP A 22 -4.85 1.60 3.98
C ASP A 22 -5.06 1.11 2.55
N TYR A 23 -6.23 0.56 2.31
CA TYR A 23 -6.67 0.09 1.01
C TYR A 23 -7.97 0.76 0.59
N SER A 24 -8.06 1.11 -0.69
CA SER A 24 -9.29 1.57 -1.32
C SER A 24 -9.62 0.69 -2.53
N SER A 25 -10.90 0.42 -2.75
CA SER A 25 -11.42 -0.32 -3.91
C SER A 25 -12.34 0.49 -4.81
N ASP A 26 -12.51 1.78 -4.53
CA ASP A 26 -13.47 2.65 -5.21
C ASP A 26 -12.85 3.88 -5.86
N GLY A 27 -11.51 3.89 -6.03
CA GLY A 27 -10.77 5.02 -6.60
C GLY A 27 -10.28 6.03 -5.57
N GLY A 28 -10.22 5.65 -4.29
CA GLY A 28 -9.74 6.51 -3.21
C GLY A 28 -10.86 7.31 -2.53
N MET A 29 -12.13 6.97 -2.79
CA MET A 29 -13.28 7.63 -2.17
C MET A 29 -13.49 7.15 -0.74
N THR A 30 -13.32 5.85 -0.51
CA THR A 30 -13.32 5.24 0.83
C THR A 30 -12.07 4.41 1.07
N TRP A 31 -11.68 4.31 2.34
CA TRP A 31 -10.43 3.67 2.76
C TRP A 31 -10.68 2.75 3.96
N LYS A 32 -10.05 1.57 3.93
CA LYS A 32 -10.03 0.61 5.02
C LYS A 32 -8.59 0.40 5.48
N THR A 33 -8.33 0.55 6.78
CA THR A 33 -7.05 0.18 7.37
C THR A 33 -6.87 -1.34 7.30
N ILE A 34 -5.74 -1.78 6.76
CA ILE A 34 -5.40 -3.20 6.63
C ILE A 34 -4.17 -3.60 7.44
N SER A 35 -3.37 -2.62 7.91
CA SER A 35 -2.29 -2.84 8.88
C SER A 35 -1.98 -1.55 9.66
N GLY A 36 -1.54 -1.70 10.91
CA GLY A 36 -0.98 -0.61 11.72
C GLY A 36 0.52 -0.39 11.50
N ASP A 37 1.20 -1.26 10.75
CA ASP A 37 2.65 -1.19 10.55
C ASP A 37 3.06 0.00 9.67
N GLY A 38 4.13 0.69 10.09
CA GLY A 38 4.65 1.86 9.38
C GLY A 38 5.52 1.51 8.17
N TYR A 39 5.17 2.05 7.01
CA TYR A 39 6.00 2.04 5.80
C TYR A 39 6.03 3.43 5.14
N HIS A 40 7.03 3.66 4.30
CA HIS A 40 7.25 4.94 3.60
C HIS A 40 7.14 4.82 2.09
N VAL A 41 7.24 3.59 1.58
CA VAL A 41 7.19 3.26 0.15
C VAL A 41 6.08 2.25 -0.08
N VAL A 42 5.33 2.43 -1.15
CA VAL A 42 4.46 1.42 -1.74
C VAL A 42 4.63 1.45 -3.26
N ARG A 43 4.85 0.29 -3.89
CA ARG A 43 4.98 0.17 -5.36
C ARG A 43 4.42 -1.13 -5.87
N ARG A 44 3.66 -1.06 -6.97
CA ARG A 44 3.24 -2.25 -7.70
C ARG A 44 4.35 -2.68 -8.65
N ALA A 45 4.60 -3.98 -8.75
CA ALA A 45 5.49 -4.53 -9.76
C ALA A 45 4.93 -4.27 -11.17
N LYS A 46 5.81 -3.87 -12.11
CA LYS A 46 5.44 -3.62 -13.52
C LYS A 46 4.81 -4.84 -14.19
N LYS A 47 5.19 -6.04 -13.76
CA LYS A 47 4.64 -7.33 -14.20
C LYS A 47 4.33 -8.18 -12.98
N GLY A 48 3.24 -8.96 -13.05
CA GLY A 48 2.79 -9.82 -11.95
C GLY A 48 1.87 -9.12 -10.95
N ARG A 49 1.70 -9.74 -9.78
CA ARG A 49 0.70 -9.38 -8.76
C ARG A 49 1.27 -8.79 -7.47
N TRP A 50 2.58 -8.54 -7.46
CA TRP A 50 3.29 -8.09 -6.26
C TRP A 50 3.12 -6.60 -6.02
N ILE A 51 2.90 -6.26 -4.76
CA ILE A 51 2.96 -4.89 -4.24
C ILE A 51 4.00 -4.90 -3.12
N LEU A 52 5.05 -4.09 -3.25
CA LEU A 52 6.14 -4.03 -2.28
C LEU A 52 5.99 -2.79 -1.39
N LEU A 53 6.25 -2.96 -0.10
CA LEU A 53 6.34 -1.89 0.88
C LEU A 53 7.72 -1.89 1.54
N ALA A 54 8.23 -0.69 1.82
CA ALA A 54 9.48 -0.51 2.57
C ALA A 54 9.33 0.57 3.64
N GLY A 55 9.85 0.30 4.84
CA GLY A 55 9.72 1.14 6.03
C GLY A 55 11.02 1.26 6.83
N ALA A 56 10.94 1.96 7.96
CA ALA A 56 12.09 2.19 8.84
C ALA A 56 12.74 0.88 9.33
N GLY A 57 14.04 0.93 9.60
CA GLY A 57 14.81 -0.21 10.13
C GLY A 57 14.97 -1.37 9.14
N GLY A 58 14.87 -1.10 7.83
CA GLY A 58 14.96 -2.14 6.80
C GLY A 58 13.72 -3.03 6.69
N ARG A 59 12.57 -2.59 7.23
CA ARG A 59 11.32 -3.35 7.15
C ARG A 59 10.85 -3.46 5.70
N ILE A 60 10.60 -4.67 5.24
CA ILE A 60 10.04 -4.98 3.92
C ILE A 60 8.78 -5.82 4.10
N ALA A 61 7.74 -5.51 3.33
CA ALA A 61 6.53 -6.32 3.26
C ALA A 61 6.02 -6.44 1.82
N THR A 62 5.23 -7.48 1.59
CA THR A 62 4.59 -7.72 0.30
C THR A 62 3.09 -7.90 0.49
N LEU A 63 2.31 -7.18 -0.31
CA LEU A 63 0.88 -7.39 -0.45
C LEU A 63 0.60 -8.21 -1.71
N TYR A 64 -0.32 -9.16 -1.61
CA TYR A 64 -0.81 -9.94 -2.75
C TYR A 64 -2.26 -9.62 -3.00
N ARG A 65 -2.61 -9.43 -4.28
CA ARG A 65 -4.00 -9.44 -4.73
C ARG A 65 -4.31 -10.85 -5.25
N ASN A 66 -5.39 -11.45 -4.72
CA ASN A 66 -5.97 -12.67 -5.28
C ASN A 66 -6.61 -12.38 -6.64
#